data_AF-A0A7I7QZ71-F1
#
_entry.id   AF-A0A7I7QZ71-F1
#
_cell.length_a   1.000
_cell.length_b   1.000
_cell.length_c   1.000
_cell.angle_alpha   90.00
_cell.angle_beta   90.00
_cell.angle_gamma   90.00
#
_symmetry.space_group_name_H-M   'P 1'
#
loop_
_entity.id
_entity.type
_entity.pdbx_description
1 polymer ?
#
loop_
_entity_poly.entity_id
_entity_poly.type
_entity_poly.pdbx_seq_one_letter_code
_entity_poly.pdbx_strand_id
1 'polypeptide(L)'
;MDPLFADSDDRRRDMRDVILGLRALVFETDRLAQRFAADHGLSGSDFRALLHVVDSENVGDPLTASDLRHRLNVSAGAVTYIVDRLVRAGHVRRETDAR
;
A
#
# COMPACT_ATOMS: atom_id res chain seq x y z
N MET A 1 41.19 15.87 -20.81
CA MET A 1 39.98 15.31 -20.18
C MET A 1 40.36 13.93 -19.70
N ASP A 2 40.52 13.78 -18.39
CA ASP A 2 41.08 12.58 -17.76
C ASP A 2 39.96 11.51 -17.62
N PRO A 3 40.11 10.31 -18.22
CA PRO A 3 39.05 9.30 -18.31
C PRO A 3 38.57 8.74 -16.96
N LEU A 4 39.34 8.95 -15.88
CA LEU A 4 38.95 8.55 -14.52
C LEU A 4 37.77 9.35 -13.95
N PHE A 5 37.50 10.57 -14.44
CA PHE A 5 36.37 11.38 -13.96
C PHE A 5 35.06 11.10 -14.73
N ALA A 6 35.16 10.69 -15.98
CA ALA A 6 34.00 10.42 -16.85
C ALA A 6 33.13 9.26 -16.33
N ASP A 7 33.74 8.17 -15.86
CA ASP A 7 33.01 7.03 -15.26
C ASP A 7 32.24 7.44 -13.99
N SER A 8 32.82 8.32 -13.18
CA SER A 8 32.19 8.80 -11.95
C SER A 8 31.02 9.77 -12.20
N ASP A 9 31.12 10.60 -13.25
CA ASP A 9 30.06 11.54 -13.61
C ASP A 9 28.90 10.84 -14.34
N ASP A 10 29.19 9.84 -15.18
CA ASP A 10 28.17 9.01 -15.83
C ASP A 10 27.42 8.18 -14.78
N ARG A 11 28.14 7.57 -13.82
CA ARG A 11 27.51 6.86 -12.69
C ARG A 11 26.63 7.76 -11.83
N ARG A 12 27.05 9.01 -11.58
CA ARG A 12 26.24 10.00 -10.84
C ARG A 12 24.99 10.38 -11.62
N ARG A 13 25.09 10.49 -12.95
CA ARG A 13 23.97 10.78 -13.83
C ARG A 13 22.96 9.64 -13.84
N ASP A 14 23.41 8.41 -14.04
CA ASP A 14 22.56 7.22 -13.98
C ASP A 14 21.85 7.08 -12.63
N MET A 15 22.58 7.24 -11.52
CA MET A 15 22.01 7.20 -10.18
C MET A 15 20.94 8.29 -9.99
N ARG A 16 21.18 9.50 -10.50
CA ARG A 16 20.21 10.59 -10.45
C ARG A 16 18.95 10.25 -11.25
N ASP A 17 19.10 9.69 -12.45
CA ASP A 17 17.98 9.31 -13.30
C ASP A 17 17.16 8.19 -12.66
N VAL A 18 17.80 7.21 -12.03
CA VAL A 18 17.12 6.18 -11.22
C VAL A 18 16.35 6.78 -10.05
N ILE A 19 16.95 7.71 -9.29
CA ILE A 19 16.28 8.37 -8.16
C ILE A 19 15.07 9.19 -8.63
N LEU A 20 15.20 9.92 -9.74
CA LEU A 20 14.10 10.71 -10.31
C LEU A 20 12.98 9.81 -10.84
N GLY A 21 13.34 8.72 -11.53
CA GLY A 21 12.38 7.71 -11.98
C GLY A 21 11.62 7.06 -10.83
N LEU A 22 12.32 6.67 -9.76
CA LEU A 22 11.70 6.10 -8.56
C LEU A 22 10.75 7.10 -7.89
N ARG A 23 11.15 8.37 -7.76
CA ARG A 23 10.28 9.42 -7.21
C ARG A 23 9.02 9.58 -8.06
N ALA A 24 9.16 9.65 -9.38
CA ALA A 24 8.02 9.77 -10.29
C ALA A 24 7.07 8.57 -10.15
N LEU A 25 7.60 7.35 -10.08
CA LEU A 25 6.81 6.14 -9.88
C LEU A 25 6.02 6.16 -8.56
N VAL A 26 6.67 6.57 -7.46
CA VAL A 26 6.01 6.69 -6.15
C VAL A 26 4.86 7.70 -6.22
N PHE A 27 5.07 8.86 -6.86
CA PHE A 27 4.03 9.89 -7.00
C PHE A 27 2.84 9.39 -7.84
N GLU A 28 3.08 8.74 -8.97
CA GLU A 28 2.00 8.24 -9.82
C GLU A 28 1.24 7.08 -9.14
N THR A 29 1.95 6.24 -8.39
CA THR A 29 1.32 5.17 -7.60
C THR A 29 0.43 5.73 -6.50
N ASP A 30 0.89 6.74 -5.76
CA ASP A 30 0.07 7.40 -4.73
C ASP A 30 -1.14 8.09 -5.35
N ARG A 31 -0.97 8.76 -6.49
CA ARG A 31 -2.09 9.37 -7.21
C ARG A 31 -3.14 8.35 -7.65
N LEU A 32 -2.71 7.18 -8.13
CA LEU A 32 -3.60 6.08 -8.49
C LEU A 32 -4.35 5.57 -7.25
N ALA A 33 -3.64 5.37 -6.13
CA ALA A 33 -4.22 4.96 -4.85
C ALA A 33 -5.28 5.96 -4.36
N GLN A 34 -5.00 7.26 -4.43
CA GLN A 34 -5.94 8.31 -4.03
C GLN A 34 -7.19 8.33 -4.92
N ARG A 35 -7.03 8.16 -6.24
CA ARG A 35 -8.17 8.07 -7.17
C ARG A 35 -9.04 6.87 -6.87
N PHE A 36 -8.45 5.68 -6.74
CA PHE A 36 -9.19 4.48 -6.37
C PHE A 36 -9.94 4.67 -5.05
N ALA A 37 -9.27 5.21 -4.04
CA ALA A 37 -9.91 5.46 -2.75
C ALA A 37 -11.09 6.43 -2.88
N ALA A 38 -10.95 7.50 -3.66
CA ALA A 38 -12.02 8.46 -3.90
C ALA A 38 -13.21 7.83 -4.64
N ASP A 39 -12.95 7.10 -5.73
CA ASP A 39 -13.97 6.45 -6.56
C ASP A 39 -14.77 5.40 -5.78
N HIS A 40 -14.16 4.81 -4.74
CA HIS A 40 -14.77 3.82 -3.85
C HIS A 40 -15.18 4.36 -2.47
N GLY A 41 -15.09 5.68 -2.22
CA GLY A 41 -15.48 6.28 -0.94
C GLY A 41 -14.64 5.83 0.27
N LEU A 42 -13.41 5.40 0.03
CA LEU A 42 -12.45 4.94 1.03
C LEU A 42 -11.57 6.10 1.53
N SER A 43 -11.22 6.09 2.81
CA SER A 43 -10.11 6.90 3.29
C SER A 43 -8.78 6.24 2.93
N GLY A 44 -7.67 6.97 3.01
CA GLY A 44 -6.33 6.39 2.82
C GLY A 44 -6.03 5.22 3.76
N SER A 45 -6.56 5.26 4.99
CA SER A 45 -6.42 4.16 5.96
C SER A 45 -7.22 2.92 5.55
N ASP A 46 -8.43 3.10 5.01
CA ASP A 46 -9.24 1.96 4.56
C ASP A 46 -8.65 1.34 3.29
N PHE A 47 -8.14 2.16 2.37
CA PHE A 47 -7.48 1.66 1.16
C PHE A 47 -6.22 0.87 1.51
N ARG A 48 -5.38 1.38 2.43
CA ARG A 48 -4.21 0.62 2.92
C ARG A 48 -4.62 -0.68 3.59
N ALA A 49 -5.70 -0.68 4.37
CA ALA A 49 -6.23 -1.89 4.97
C ALA A 49 -6.69 -2.90 3.92
N LEU A 50 -7.37 -2.45 2.86
CA LEU A 50 -7.79 -3.28 1.74
C LEU A 50 -6.60 -3.91 1.01
N LEU A 51 -5.53 -3.15 0.76
CA LEU A 51 -4.31 -3.70 0.15
C LEU A 51 -3.70 -4.83 1.00
N HIS A 52 -3.62 -4.66 2.32
CA HIS A 52 -3.13 -5.74 3.19
C HIS A 52 -3.99 -6.99 3.13
N VAL A 53 -5.32 -6.85 3.03
CA VAL A 53 -6.23 -7.98 2.86
C VAL A 53 -5.98 -8.66 1.51
N VAL A 54 -5.95 -7.91 0.41
CA VAL A 54 -5.70 -8.44 -0.94
C VAL A 54 -4.35 -9.17 -1.03
N ASP A 55 -3.28 -8.58 -0.50
CA ASP A 55 -1.95 -9.20 -0.50
C ASP A 55 -1.94 -10.54 0.24
N SER A 56 -2.65 -10.61 1.37
CA SER A 56 -2.77 -11.83 2.18
C SER A 56 -3.66 -12.90 1.53
N GLU A 57 -4.78 -12.50 0.94
CA GLU A 57 -5.66 -13.40 0.17
C GLU A 57 -4.92 -14.00 -1.04
N ASN A 58 -4.11 -13.20 -1.74
CA ASN A 58 -3.34 -13.65 -2.90
C ASN A 58 -2.31 -14.75 -2.57
N VAL A 59 -1.84 -14.81 -1.32
CA VAL A 59 -0.93 -15.86 -0.85
C VAL A 59 -1.64 -16.98 -0.07
N GLY A 60 -2.98 -16.94 0.00
CA GLY A 60 -3.79 -17.95 0.68
C GLY A 60 -3.72 -17.89 2.21
N ASP A 61 -3.39 -16.73 2.78
CA ASP A 61 -3.30 -16.49 4.23
C ASP A 61 -4.21 -15.31 4.65
N PRO A 62 -5.55 -15.51 4.70
CA PRO A 62 -6.51 -14.49 5.08
C PRO A 62 -6.24 -13.87 6.45
N LEU A 63 -6.47 -12.56 6.58
CA LEU A 63 -6.18 -11.84 7.82
C LEU A 63 -7.30 -11.93 8.85
N THR A 64 -6.91 -12.13 10.11
CA THR A 64 -7.78 -11.79 11.23
C THR A 64 -7.82 -10.28 11.45
N ALA A 65 -8.86 -9.78 12.13
CA ALA A 65 -8.93 -8.38 12.55
C ALA A 65 -7.75 -7.98 13.47
N SER A 66 -7.20 -8.94 14.23
CA SER A 66 -6.02 -8.71 15.06
C SER A 66 -4.77 -8.50 14.20
N ASP A 67 -4.57 -9.30 13.15
CA ASP A 67 -3.42 -9.15 12.24
C ASP A 67 -3.46 -7.81 11.52
N LEU A 68 -4.63 -7.43 11.01
CA LEU A 68 -4.81 -6.16 10.33
C LEU A 68 -4.55 -4.97 11.27
N ARG A 69 -4.96 -5.06 12.54
CA ARG A 69 -4.65 -4.06 13.57
C ARG A 69 -3.15 -3.89 13.75
N HIS A 70 -2.43 -5.01 13.85
CA HIS A 70 -0.97 -5.00 14.04
C HIS A 70 -0.26 -4.44 12.81
N ARG A 71 -0.64 -4.84 11.60
CA ARG A 71 -0.06 -4.35 10.34
C ARG A 71 -0.28 -2.84 10.15
N LEU A 72 -1.46 -2.34 10.49
CA LEU A 72 -1.80 -0.92 10.38
C LEU A 72 -1.29 -0.07 11.56
N ASN A 73 -0.85 -0.70 12.65
CA ASN A 73 -0.48 -0.04 13.91
C ASN A 73 -1.58 0.91 14.42
N VAL A 74 -2.82 0.42 14.52
CA VAL A 74 -3.99 1.19 14.97
C VAL A 74 -4.63 0.58 16.21
N SER A 75 -5.52 1.33 16.86
CA SER A 75 -6.29 0.83 18.00
C SER A 75 -7.32 -0.24 17.60
N ALA A 76 -7.80 -1.01 18.57
CA ALA A 76 -8.85 -2.01 18.36
C ALA A 76 -10.18 -1.39 17.87
N GLY A 77 -10.52 -0.19 18.36
CA GLY A 77 -11.68 0.55 17.87
C GLY A 77 -11.51 1.02 16.42
N ALA A 78 -10.32 1.51 16.08
CA ALA A 78 -10.01 1.96 14.72
C ALA A 78 -10.04 0.81 13.71
N VAL A 79 -9.44 -0.35 14.01
CA VAL A 79 -9.49 -1.49 13.08
C VAL A 79 -10.92 -2.00 12.91
N THR A 80 -11.72 -2.04 13.98
CA THR A 80 -13.14 -2.45 13.89
C THR A 80 -13.89 -1.52 12.94
N TYR A 81 -13.73 -0.21 13.12
CA TYR A 81 -14.37 0.80 12.28
C TYR A 81 -13.96 0.71 10.81
N ILE A 82 -12.66 0.53 10.54
CA ILE A 82 -12.12 0.35 9.17
C ILE A 82 -12.74 -0.88 8.52
N VAL A 83 -12.71 -2.03 9.20
CA VAL A 83 -13.27 -3.28 8.66
C VAL A 83 -14.77 -3.14 8.42
N ASP A 84 -15.52 -2.53 9.35
CA ASP A 84 -16.96 -2.31 9.16
C ASP A 84 -17.25 -1.44 7.93
N ARG A 85 -16.42 -0.43 7.66
CA ARG A 85 -16.53 0.40 6.46
C ARG A 85 -16.23 -0.38 5.19
N LEU A 86 -15.17 -1.18 5.19
CA LEU A 86 -14.80 -2.00 4.03
C LEU A 86 -15.87 -3.07 3.72
N VAL A 87 -16.48 -3.67 4.75
CA VAL A 87 -17.60 -4.60 4.58
C VAL A 87 -18.82 -3.87 3.99
N ARG A 88 -19.16 -2.70 4.54
CA ARG A 88 -20.30 -1.90 4.04
C ARG A 88 -20.10 -1.44 2.59
N ALA A 89 -18.85 -1.16 2.21
CA ALA A 89 -18.48 -0.81 0.83
C ALA A 89 -18.39 -2.04 -0.10
N GLY A 90 -18.51 -3.26 0.42
CA GLY A 90 -18.49 -4.50 -0.37
C GLY A 90 -17.09 -4.96 -0.78
N HIS A 91 -16.02 -4.38 -0.21
CA HIS A 91 -14.64 -4.73 -0.57
C HIS A 91 -14.09 -5.94 0.19
N VAL A 92 -14.61 -6.20 1.39
CA VAL A 92 -14.19 -7.35 2.21
C VAL A 92 -15.40 -8.04 2.80
N ARG A 93 -15.23 -9.30 3.17
CA ARG A 93 -16.23 -10.10 3.87
C ARG A 93 -15.61 -10.66 5.15
N ARG A 94 -16.38 -10.73 6.22
CA ARG A 94 -15.97 -11.45 7.43
C ARG A 94 -16.45 -12.88 7.31
N GLU A 95 -15.54 -13.82 7.57
CA GLU A 95 -15.88 -15.21 7.78
C GLU A 95 -15.61 -15.56 9.23
N THR A 96 -16.50 -16.35 9.82
CA THR A 96 -16.24 -16.97 11.12
C THR A 96 -15.34 -18.16 10.86
N ASP A 97 -14.20 -18.20 11.54
CA ASP A 97 -13.34 -19.37 11.53
C ASP A 97 -14.12 -20.56 12.12
N ALA A 98 -14.42 -21.55 11.28
CA ALA A 98 -15.09 -22.76 11.68
C ALA A 98 -14.05 -23.68 12.33
N ARG A 99 -13.87 -23.52 13.65
CA ARG A 99 -13.15 -24.51 14.45
C ARG A 99 -13.84 -25.87 14.43
#